data_AF-A0A554MBJ1-F1
#
_entry.id   AF-A0A554MBJ1-F1
#
_cell.length_a   1.000
_cell.length_b   1.000
_cell.length_c   1.000
_cell.angle_alpha   90.00
_cell.angle_beta   90.00
_cell.angle_gamma   90.00
#
_symmetry.space_group_name_H-M   'P 1'
#
loop_
_entity.id
_entity.type
_entity.pdbx_description
1 polymer ?
#
loop_
_entity_poly.entity_id
_entity_poly.type
_entity_poly.pdbx_seq_one_letter_code
_entity_poly.pdbx_strand_id
1 'polypeptide(L)'
;MNGNFENTKKPEETIPYDSPKELANFISRERLPIDYSLVINDNTKVIALGESHMDSTAKKEVKNSLTQFKQLKFTHLGLEFLGTDLQPVLDNYVRGKNKKDEEILLEHFKTYSERDGELYLEIVKEAISLGIKIVALDLPQKEKDYYEESNTIELQQKRNPFMAQRVENILSGNKEYRVITFSGNGHIQNIDEGTGSIVVNLRDKNISVVTINFSGRLIEKGYPYSYQGPSISECVQSAGLASEKFILPAQTKFPEINIPFDWIIYLSEK
;
A
#
# COMPACT_ATOMS: atom_id res chain seq x y z
N MET A 1 23.98 29.11 47.01
CA MET A 1 24.69 27.98 46.37
C MET A 1 24.16 27.91 44.95
N ASN A 2 24.94 28.38 43.97
CA ASN A 2 24.56 28.38 42.56
C ASN A 2 25.12 27.09 41.93
N GLY A 3 24.24 26.16 41.57
CA GLY A 3 24.61 24.93 40.89
C GLY A 3 24.89 25.20 39.41
N ASN A 4 26.13 24.94 38.99
CA ASN A 4 26.50 24.87 37.58
C ASN A 4 25.83 23.65 36.95
N PHE A 5 24.87 23.87 36.05
CA PHE A 5 24.43 22.84 35.13
C PHE A 5 25.51 22.68 34.06
N GLU A 6 26.27 21.58 34.14
CA GLU A 6 27.19 21.18 33.09
C GLU A 6 26.41 20.94 31.80
N ASN A 7 26.77 21.71 30.78
CA ASN A 7 26.23 21.61 29.44
C ASN A 7 26.78 20.33 28.79
N THR A 8 26.13 19.19 29.06
CA THR A 8 26.48 17.93 28.40
C THR A 8 26.14 18.06 26.92
N LYS A 9 27.17 18.23 26.07
CA LYS A 9 27.04 18.14 24.61
C LYS A 9 26.27 16.86 24.29
N LYS A 10 25.11 17.00 23.63
CA LYS A 10 24.42 15.87 23.00
C LYS A 10 25.46 15.14 22.14
N PRO A 11 25.64 13.82 22.26
CA PRO A 11 26.52 13.09 21.36
C PRO A 11 26.08 13.38 19.93
N GLU A 12 27.02 13.79 19.09
CA GLU A 12 26.81 13.89 17.65
C GLU A 12 26.61 12.46 17.15
N GLU A 13 25.35 12.10 16.90
CA GLU A 13 25.01 10.81 16.34
C GLU A 13 25.38 10.80 14.87
N THR A 14 26.46 10.09 14.55
CA THR A 14 26.86 9.82 13.19
C THR A 14 25.91 8.77 12.61
N ILE A 15 25.07 9.19 11.68
CA ILE A 15 24.36 8.26 10.80
C ILE A 15 25.45 7.52 10.00
N PRO A 16 25.47 6.17 9.98
CA PRO A 16 26.56 5.41 9.38
C PRO A 16 26.55 5.41 7.84
N TYR A 17 25.89 6.39 7.21
CA TYR A 17 25.73 6.51 5.77
C TYR A 17 26.03 7.93 5.33
N ASP A 18 26.90 8.10 4.34
CA ASP A 18 27.37 9.41 3.87
C ASP A 18 26.33 10.10 2.98
N SER A 19 25.26 9.40 2.59
CA SER A 19 24.15 9.97 1.81
C SER A 19 22.84 9.17 1.89
N PRO A 20 21.68 9.81 1.60
CA PRO A 20 20.43 9.14 1.30
C PRO A 20 20.52 7.96 0.32
N LYS A 21 21.35 8.11 -0.72
CA LYS A 21 21.54 7.09 -1.75
C LYS A 21 22.24 5.85 -1.20
N GLU A 22 23.22 6.06 -0.32
CA GLU A 22 23.93 4.96 0.32
C GLU A 22 23.02 4.20 1.29
N LEU A 23 22.20 4.92 2.06
CA LEU A 23 21.18 4.32 2.92
C LEU A 23 20.16 3.51 2.10
N ALA A 24 19.63 4.04 1.00
CA ALA A 24 18.70 3.32 0.11
C ALA A 24 19.35 2.07 -0.51
N ASN A 25 20.62 2.17 -0.93
CA ASN A 25 21.39 1.03 -1.43
C ASN A 25 21.69 -0.02 -0.35
N PHE A 26 21.87 0.40 0.91
CA PHE A 26 22.02 -0.51 2.03
C PHE A 26 20.71 -1.22 2.33
N ILE A 27 19.61 -0.47 2.50
CA ILE A 27 18.28 -1.01 2.78
C ILE A 27 17.88 -1.99 1.67
N SER A 28 18.06 -1.65 0.40
CA SER A 28 17.71 -2.56 -0.71
C SER A 28 18.53 -3.87 -0.75
N ARG A 29 19.74 -3.90 -0.18
CA ARG A 29 20.60 -5.10 -0.16
C ARG A 29 20.47 -5.92 1.13
N GLU A 30 20.39 -5.25 2.27
CA GLU A 30 20.52 -5.86 3.59
C GLU A 30 19.16 -6.02 4.29
N ARG A 31 18.08 -5.47 3.73
CA ARG A 31 16.76 -5.60 4.34
C ARG A 31 16.32 -7.06 4.36
N LEU A 32 16.06 -7.53 5.57
CA LEU A 32 15.39 -8.81 5.78
C LEU A 32 13.91 -8.71 5.32
N PRO A 33 13.34 -9.82 4.81
CA PRO A 33 11.91 -9.88 4.53
C PRO A 33 11.07 -9.45 5.75
N ILE A 34 9.97 -8.72 5.50
CA ILE A 34 9.03 -8.36 6.58
C ILE A 34 8.31 -9.63 7.03
N ASP A 35 8.25 -9.85 8.34
CA ASP A 35 7.36 -10.84 8.91
C ASP A 35 5.98 -10.22 9.19
N TYR A 36 5.06 -10.34 8.22
CA TYR A 36 3.70 -9.80 8.36
C TYR A 36 2.86 -10.51 9.43
N SER A 37 3.29 -11.67 9.95
CA SER A 37 2.57 -12.34 11.07
C SER A 37 2.64 -11.54 12.38
N LEU A 38 3.59 -10.60 12.48
CA LEU A 38 3.73 -9.74 13.64
C LEU A 38 2.64 -8.64 13.72
N VAL A 39 1.91 -8.40 12.62
CA VAL A 39 0.85 -7.37 12.51
C VAL A 39 -0.49 -7.90 12.07
N ILE A 40 -0.52 -9.08 11.46
CA ILE A 40 -1.74 -9.75 11.06
C ILE A 40 -2.05 -10.80 12.12
N ASN A 41 -3.19 -10.65 12.78
CA ASN A 41 -3.71 -11.64 13.72
C ASN A 41 -4.88 -12.42 13.10
N ASP A 42 -5.46 -13.40 13.81
CA ASP A 42 -6.57 -14.22 13.30
C ASP A 42 -7.89 -13.45 13.06
N ASN A 43 -8.05 -12.26 13.65
CA ASN A 43 -9.24 -11.42 13.44
C ASN A 43 -9.14 -10.52 12.21
N THR A 44 -7.93 -10.22 11.71
CA THR A 44 -7.73 -9.37 10.53
C THR A 44 -8.50 -9.93 9.32
N LYS A 45 -9.47 -9.20 8.76
CA LYS A 45 -10.21 -9.66 7.57
C LYS A 45 -9.67 -9.05 6.28
N VAL A 46 -9.09 -7.86 6.38
CA VAL A 46 -8.55 -7.13 5.24
C VAL A 46 -7.15 -6.62 5.54
N ILE A 47 -6.24 -6.74 4.58
CA ILE A 47 -5.00 -5.95 4.55
C ILE A 47 -5.15 -4.91 3.45
N ALA A 48 -5.01 -3.64 3.78
CA ALA A 48 -5.03 -2.54 2.82
C ALA A 48 -3.60 -2.09 2.50
N LEU A 49 -3.10 -2.50 1.33
CA LEU A 49 -1.77 -2.16 0.82
C LEU A 49 -1.88 -0.92 -0.08
N GLY A 50 -1.28 0.18 0.33
CA GLY A 50 -1.24 1.42 -0.44
C GLY A 50 0.08 1.60 -1.16
N GLU A 51 0.10 2.01 -2.42
CA GLU A 51 1.33 2.25 -3.18
C GLU A 51 1.38 3.60 -3.88
N SER A 52 2.58 3.97 -4.35
CA SER A 52 2.74 5.01 -5.34
C SER A 52 2.83 4.38 -6.72
N HIS A 53 1.94 4.76 -7.64
CA HIS A 53 1.88 4.20 -9.00
C HIS A 53 3.25 4.18 -9.70
N MET A 54 4.12 5.14 -9.37
CA MET A 54 5.46 5.32 -9.95
C MET A 54 6.59 4.54 -9.25
N ASP A 55 6.33 3.87 -8.13
CA ASP A 55 7.35 3.14 -7.38
C ASP A 55 7.27 1.62 -7.63
N SER A 56 8.34 1.07 -8.19
CA SER A 56 8.49 -0.38 -8.42
C SER A 56 8.67 -1.18 -7.12
N THR A 57 9.15 -0.54 -6.06
CA THR A 57 9.54 -1.21 -4.81
C THR A 57 8.31 -1.79 -4.12
N ALA A 58 7.21 -1.02 -4.07
CA ALA A 58 5.97 -1.50 -3.52
C ALA A 58 5.42 -2.74 -4.24
N LYS A 59 5.42 -2.71 -5.57
CA LYS A 59 4.94 -3.82 -6.41
C LYS A 59 5.77 -5.09 -6.19
N LYS A 60 7.11 -4.94 -6.07
CA LYS A 60 8.03 -6.04 -5.76
C LYS A 60 7.78 -6.62 -4.38
N GLU A 61 7.61 -5.77 -3.36
CA GLU A 61 7.29 -6.22 -2.01
C GLU A 61 5.97 -6.99 -1.98
N VAL A 62 4.90 -6.45 -2.57
CA VAL A 62 3.61 -7.14 -2.62
C VAL A 62 3.73 -8.51 -3.28
N LYS A 63 4.41 -8.59 -4.44
CA LYS A 63 4.66 -9.87 -5.13
C LYS A 63 5.37 -10.88 -4.20
N ASN A 64 6.45 -10.46 -3.57
CA ASN A 64 7.27 -11.33 -2.71
C ASN A 64 6.51 -11.79 -1.45
N SER A 65 5.54 -10.99 -1.00
CA SER A 65 4.81 -11.22 0.26
C SER A 65 3.53 -12.05 0.08
N LEU A 66 3.09 -12.32 -1.16
CA LEU A 66 1.90 -13.14 -1.42
C LEU A 66 1.98 -14.54 -0.81
N THR A 67 3.16 -15.17 -0.80
CA THR A 67 3.34 -16.48 -0.15
C THR A 67 3.05 -16.40 1.34
N GLN A 68 3.54 -15.35 2.03
CA GLN A 68 3.26 -15.17 3.45
C GLN A 68 1.78 -14.84 3.68
N PHE A 69 1.16 -14.00 2.84
CA PHE A 69 -0.27 -13.73 2.96
C PHE A 69 -1.11 -15.00 2.77
N LYS A 70 -0.72 -15.89 1.84
CA LYS A 70 -1.37 -17.20 1.68
C LYS A 70 -1.26 -18.07 2.93
N GLN A 71 -0.07 -18.11 3.56
CA GLN A 71 0.14 -18.82 4.84
C GLN A 71 -0.71 -18.23 5.97
N LEU A 72 -0.93 -16.91 5.95
CA LEU A 72 -1.84 -16.18 6.83
C LEU A 72 -3.31 -16.28 6.39
N LYS A 73 -3.64 -17.25 5.53
CA LYS A 73 -5.00 -17.61 5.09
C LYS A 73 -5.70 -16.52 4.27
N PHE A 74 -4.96 -15.61 3.64
CA PHE A 74 -5.57 -14.70 2.65
C PHE A 74 -5.97 -15.47 1.40
N THR A 75 -7.18 -15.17 0.94
CA THR A 75 -7.87 -15.96 -0.10
C THR A 75 -8.10 -15.15 -1.37
N HIS A 76 -8.16 -13.82 -1.24
CA HIS A 76 -8.44 -12.91 -2.34
C HIS A 76 -7.41 -11.78 -2.41
N LEU A 77 -7.11 -11.35 -3.63
CA LEU A 77 -6.36 -10.14 -3.94
C LEU A 77 -7.25 -9.23 -4.78
N GLY A 78 -7.66 -8.10 -4.19
CA GLY A 78 -8.37 -7.04 -4.86
C GLY A 78 -7.40 -6.01 -5.44
N LEU A 79 -7.57 -5.65 -6.72
CA LEU A 79 -6.72 -4.68 -7.42
C LEU A 79 -7.55 -3.45 -7.81
N GLU A 80 -7.13 -2.27 -7.37
CA GLU A 80 -7.68 -0.98 -7.86
C GLU A 80 -7.38 -0.77 -9.35
N PHE A 81 -6.24 -1.26 -9.82
CA PHE A 81 -5.77 -1.04 -11.20
C PHE A 81 -6.55 -1.84 -12.25
N LEU A 82 -7.71 -2.39 -11.87
CA LEU A 82 -8.65 -3.06 -12.74
C LEU A 82 -10.05 -2.53 -12.42
N GLY A 83 -10.67 -1.90 -13.41
CA GLY A 83 -12.10 -1.64 -13.40
C GLY A 83 -12.88 -2.96 -13.46
N THR A 84 -14.06 -3.01 -12.85
CA THR A 84 -14.91 -4.22 -12.85
C THR A 84 -15.33 -4.69 -14.23
N ASP A 85 -15.29 -3.83 -15.25
CA ASP A 85 -15.45 -4.16 -16.67
C ASP A 85 -14.33 -5.05 -17.24
N LEU A 86 -13.16 -5.08 -16.61
CA LEU A 86 -12.05 -5.98 -16.95
C LEU A 86 -12.10 -7.32 -16.20
N GLN A 87 -13.01 -7.51 -15.24
CA GLN A 87 -13.15 -8.79 -14.53
C GLN A 87 -13.36 -9.98 -15.50
N PRO A 88 -14.16 -9.90 -16.59
CA PRO A 88 -14.28 -11.01 -17.53
C PRO A 88 -12.97 -11.36 -18.25
N VAL A 89 -12.15 -10.35 -18.60
CA VAL A 89 -10.83 -10.57 -19.21
C VAL A 89 -9.90 -11.27 -18.22
N LEU A 90 -9.89 -10.80 -16.97
CA LEU A 90 -9.15 -11.44 -15.88
C LEU A 90 -9.61 -12.88 -15.65
N ASP A 91 -10.92 -13.14 -15.59
CA ASP A 91 -11.47 -14.48 -15.37
C ASP A 91 -11.14 -15.44 -16.54
N ASN A 92 -11.11 -14.94 -17.77
CA ASN A 92 -10.67 -15.71 -18.94
C ASN A 92 -9.18 -16.04 -18.85
N TYR A 93 -8.36 -15.05 -18.48
CA TYR A 93 -6.94 -15.23 -18.27
C TYR A 93 -6.65 -16.28 -17.19
N VAL A 94 -7.33 -16.21 -16.04
CA VAL A 94 -7.17 -17.16 -14.93
C VAL A 94 -7.55 -18.59 -15.35
N ARG A 95 -8.62 -18.77 -16.13
CA ARG A 95 -9.10 -20.11 -16.54
C ARG A 95 -8.22 -20.79 -17.59
N GLY A 96 -7.66 -20.03 -18.53
CA GLY A 96 -7.00 -20.60 -19.72
C GLY A 96 -5.58 -20.12 -19.98
N LYS A 97 -5.07 -19.16 -19.20
CA LYS A 97 -3.80 -18.45 -19.44
C LYS A 97 -3.67 -17.98 -20.89
N ASN A 98 -4.77 -17.43 -21.43
CA ASN A 98 -4.85 -16.98 -22.81
C ASN A 98 -3.93 -15.77 -23.02
N LYS A 99 -3.02 -15.88 -24.00
CA LYS A 99 -2.08 -14.82 -24.36
C LYS A 99 -2.77 -13.51 -24.74
N LYS A 100 -3.92 -13.56 -25.41
CA LYS A 100 -4.67 -12.36 -25.80
C LYS A 100 -5.19 -11.59 -24.59
N ASP A 101 -5.75 -12.31 -23.60
CA ASP A 101 -6.24 -11.66 -22.38
C ASP A 101 -5.07 -11.15 -21.52
N GLU A 102 -3.92 -11.84 -21.53
CA GLU A 102 -2.68 -11.36 -20.91
C GLU A 102 -2.19 -10.05 -21.53
N GLU A 103 -2.19 -9.94 -22.86
CA GLU A 103 -1.80 -8.73 -23.59
C GLU A 103 -2.73 -7.56 -23.25
N ILE A 104 -4.05 -7.78 -23.21
CA ILE A 104 -5.04 -6.76 -22.80
C ILE A 104 -4.78 -6.28 -21.37
N LEU A 105 -4.54 -7.19 -20.43
CA LEU A 105 -4.24 -6.84 -19.03
C LEU A 105 -2.93 -6.06 -18.93
N LEU A 106 -1.89 -6.46 -19.66
CA LEU A 106 -0.60 -5.79 -19.66
C LEU A 106 -0.71 -4.36 -20.22
N GLU A 107 -1.39 -4.19 -21.35
CA GLU A 107 -1.64 -2.87 -21.93
C GLU A 107 -2.39 -1.98 -20.95
N HIS A 108 -3.40 -2.52 -20.26
CA HIS A 108 -4.12 -1.78 -19.24
C HIS A 108 -3.22 -1.38 -18.06
N PHE A 109 -2.42 -2.30 -17.52
CA PHE A 109 -1.50 -1.96 -16.42
C PHE A 109 -0.44 -0.92 -16.80
N LYS A 110 -0.01 -0.90 -18.06
CA LYS A 110 0.91 0.13 -18.58
C LYS A 110 0.30 1.54 -18.61
N THR A 111 -1.03 1.67 -18.52
CA THR A 111 -1.68 2.99 -18.36
C THR A 111 -1.47 3.60 -16.97
N TYR A 112 -1.24 2.77 -15.94
CA TYR A 112 -0.97 3.22 -14.56
C TYR A 112 0.53 3.46 -14.31
N SER A 113 1.38 2.64 -14.92
CA SER A 113 2.83 2.85 -14.94
C SER A 113 3.41 2.25 -16.21
N GLU A 114 3.86 3.10 -17.13
CA GLU A 114 4.42 2.66 -18.41
C GLU A 114 5.63 1.72 -18.20
N ARG A 115 6.45 2.02 -17.19
CA ARG A 115 7.68 1.25 -16.88
C ARG A 115 7.40 0.02 -16.03
N ASP A 116 6.45 0.09 -15.09
CA ASP A 116 6.22 -0.95 -14.10
C ASP A 116 4.93 -1.75 -14.30
N GLY A 117 4.20 -1.54 -15.40
CA GLY A 117 2.96 -2.27 -15.70
C GLY A 117 3.12 -3.79 -15.71
N GLU A 118 4.32 -4.27 -16.07
CA GLU A 118 4.68 -5.70 -16.02
C GLU A 118 4.67 -6.25 -14.60
N LEU A 119 5.02 -5.45 -13.59
CA LEU A 119 5.02 -5.90 -12.19
C LEU A 119 3.61 -6.16 -11.66
N TYR A 120 2.60 -5.41 -12.11
CA TYR A 120 1.21 -5.71 -11.76
C TYR A 120 0.76 -7.05 -12.36
N LEU A 121 1.15 -7.34 -13.60
CA LEU A 121 0.86 -8.64 -14.22
C LEU A 121 1.62 -9.78 -13.53
N GLU A 122 2.86 -9.56 -13.09
CA GLU A 122 3.60 -10.54 -12.28
C GLU A 122 2.91 -10.83 -10.94
N ILE A 123 2.37 -9.81 -10.26
CA ILE A 123 1.57 -9.98 -9.04
C ILE A 123 0.33 -10.84 -9.33
N VAL A 124 -0.36 -10.59 -10.45
CA VAL A 124 -1.51 -11.41 -10.90
C VAL A 124 -1.09 -12.87 -11.12
N LYS A 125 0.01 -13.10 -11.83
CA LYS A 125 0.52 -14.46 -12.09
C LYS A 125 0.89 -15.20 -10.80
N GLU A 126 1.52 -14.51 -9.86
CA GLU A 126 1.91 -15.07 -8.57
C GLU A 126 0.69 -15.37 -7.68
N ALA A 127 -0.29 -14.48 -7.63
CA ALA A 127 -1.53 -14.75 -6.92
C ALA A 127 -2.27 -15.99 -7.48
N ILE A 128 -2.31 -16.14 -8.81
CA ILE A 128 -2.88 -17.33 -9.47
C ILE A 128 -2.10 -18.59 -9.09
N SER A 129 -0.77 -18.55 -9.11
CA SER A 129 0.08 -19.71 -8.79
C SER A 129 -0.14 -20.22 -7.36
N LEU A 130 -0.44 -19.29 -6.44
CA LEU A 130 -0.75 -19.55 -5.02
C LEU A 130 -2.22 -19.89 -4.75
N GLY A 131 -3.08 -19.91 -5.78
CA GLY A 131 -4.52 -20.10 -5.63
C GLY A 131 -5.18 -19.01 -4.79
N ILE A 132 -4.72 -17.77 -4.93
CA ILE A 132 -5.38 -16.56 -4.43
C ILE A 132 -6.29 -16.05 -5.55
N LYS A 133 -7.57 -15.83 -5.24
CA LYS A 133 -8.54 -15.35 -6.21
C LYS A 133 -8.36 -13.84 -6.44
N ILE A 134 -8.28 -13.42 -7.69
CA ILE A 134 -8.08 -12.01 -8.05
C ILE A 134 -9.42 -11.36 -8.36
N VAL A 135 -9.63 -10.15 -7.85
CA VAL A 135 -10.86 -9.39 -8.04
C VAL A 135 -10.53 -7.95 -8.46
N ALA A 136 -11.17 -7.48 -9.52
CA ALA A 136 -11.19 -6.07 -9.90
C ALA A 136 -12.02 -5.27 -8.88
N LEU A 137 -11.41 -4.21 -8.32
CA LEU A 137 -12.05 -3.40 -7.28
C LEU A 137 -12.64 -2.11 -7.81
N ASP A 138 -12.05 -1.50 -8.84
CA ASP A 138 -12.36 -0.13 -9.23
C ASP A 138 -13.61 -0.02 -10.12
N LEU A 139 -14.12 1.21 -10.23
CA LEU A 139 -15.23 1.52 -11.12
C LEU A 139 -14.88 1.14 -12.57
N PRO A 140 -15.88 0.74 -13.38
CA PRO A 140 -15.71 0.58 -14.82
C PRO A 140 -15.08 1.81 -15.46
N GLN A 141 -14.25 1.63 -16.50
CA GLN A 141 -13.56 2.76 -17.13
C GLN A 141 -14.54 3.82 -17.64
N LYS A 142 -15.64 3.40 -18.24
CA LYS A 142 -16.70 4.28 -18.73
C LYS A 142 -17.32 5.17 -17.63
N GLU A 143 -17.39 4.68 -16.40
CA GLU A 143 -17.89 5.48 -15.27
C GLU A 143 -16.84 6.49 -14.80
N LYS A 144 -15.55 6.14 -14.89
CA LYS A 144 -14.45 7.08 -14.59
C LYS A 144 -14.39 8.20 -15.63
N ASP A 145 -14.55 7.87 -16.91
CA ASP A 145 -14.54 8.82 -18.03
C ASP A 145 -15.67 9.87 -17.95
N TYR A 146 -16.72 9.62 -17.16
CA TYR A 146 -17.80 10.59 -16.91
C TYR A 146 -17.34 11.78 -16.06
N TYR A 147 -16.34 11.57 -15.20
CA TYR A 147 -15.79 12.62 -14.35
C TYR A 147 -14.67 13.32 -15.11
N GLU A 148 -14.75 14.64 -15.23
CA GLU A 148 -13.65 15.44 -15.78
C GLU A 148 -12.38 15.26 -14.93
N GLU A 149 -11.20 15.30 -15.54
CA GLU A 149 -9.90 15.16 -14.84
C GLU A 149 -9.72 16.16 -13.67
N SER A 150 -10.46 17.27 -13.68
CA SER A 150 -10.46 18.31 -12.64
C SER A 150 -11.29 17.95 -11.41
N ASN A 151 -12.17 16.94 -11.49
CA ASN A 151 -13.10 16.58 -10.42
C ASN A 151 -12.63 15.33 -9.64
N THR A 152 -11.38 15.38 -9.20
CA THR A 152 -10.71 14.27 -8.51
C THR A 152 -11.39 13.91 -7.19
N ILE A 153 -11.92 14.88 -6.44
CA ILE A 153 -12.59 14.64 -5.16
C ILE A 153 -13.89 13.87 -5.34
N GLU A 154 -14.78 14.29 -6.25
CA GLU A 154 -16.06 13.59 -6.47
C GLU A 154 -15.83 12.17 -6.99
N LEU A 155 -14.87 12.01 -7.91
CA LEU A 155 -14.48 10.69 -8.39
C LEU A 155 -13.99 9.81 -7.24
N GLN A 156 -13.16 10.33 -6.33
CA GLN A 156 -12.68 9.58 -5.16
C GLN A 156 -13.80 9.23 -4.18
N GLN A 157 -14.75 10.14 -3.94
CA GLN A 157 -15.96 9.89 -3.15
C GLN A 157 -16.84 8.78 -3.72
N LYS A 158 -16.72 8.45 -5.01
CA LYS A 158 -17.41 7.33 -5.65
C LYS A 158 -16.57 6.05 -5.61
N ARG A 159 -15.28 6.14 -5.97
CA ARG A 159 -14.37 5.00 -6.03
C ARG A 159 -14.17 4.35 -4.67
N ASN A 160 -13.96 5.13 -3.60
CA ASN A 160 -13.66 4.60 -2.26
C ASN A 160 -14.80 3.75 -1.68
N PRO A 161 -16.06 4.21 -1.61
CA PRO A 161 -17.17 3.38 -1.16
C PRO A 161 -17.44 2.19 -2.07
N PHE A 162 -17.28 2.35 -3.39
CA PHE A 162 -17.46 1.25 -4.34
C PHE A 162 -16.46 0.12 -4.09
N MET A 163 -15.16 0.44 -4.01
CA MET A 163 -14.13 -0.55 -3.71
C MET A 163 -14.35 -1.22 -2.35
N ALA A 164 -14.73 -0.47 -1.32
CA ALA A 164 -15.07 -1.04 -0.01
C ALA A 164 -16.27 -1.99 -0.09
N GLN A 165 -17.31 -1.63 -0.87
CA GLN A 165 -18.47 -2.51 -1.11
C GLN A 165 -18.08 -3.79 -1.86
N ARG A 166 -17.14 -3.72 -2.81
CA ARG A 166 -16.60 -4.91 -3.49
C ARG A 166 -15.93 -5.86 -2.50
N VAL A 167 -15.12 -5.31 -1.59
CA VAL A 167 -14.46 -6.09 -0.52
C VAL A 167 -15.50 -6.71 0.43
N GLU A 168 -16.50 -5.96 0.86
CA GLU A 168 -17.61 -6.45 1.69
C GLU A 168 -18.35 -7.62 1.01
N ASN A 169 -18.68 -7.48 -0.27
CA ASN A 169 -19.36 -8.53 -1.04
C ASN A 169 -18.54 -9.82 -1.15
N ILE A 170 -17.21 -9.71 -1.17
CA ILE A 170 -16.34 -10.90 -1.08
C ILE A 170 -16.50 -11.51 0.31
N LEU A 171 -16.29 -10.72 1.37
CA LEU A 171 -16.30 -11.21 2.76
C LEU A 171 -17.65 -11.82 3.18
N SER A 172 -18.77 -11.31 2.66
CA SER A 172 -20.11 -11.84 2.95
C SER A 172 -20.36 -13.21 2.30
N GLY A 173 -19.60 -13.57 1.26
CA GLY A 173 -19.74 -14.86 0.57
C GLY A 173 -19.24 -16.06 1.38
N ASN A 174 -18.27 -15.86 2.29
CA ASN A 174 -17.77 -16.91 3.18
C ASN A 174 -17.01 -16.29 4.37
N LYS A 175 -17.33 -16.72 5.59
CA LYS A 175 -16.69 -16.25 6.83
C LYS A 175 -15.17 -16.47 6.91
N GLU A 176 -14.65 -17.45 6.17
CA GLU A 176 -13.23 -17.77 6.09
C GLU A 176 -12.49 -16.90 5.07
N TYR A 177 -13.21 -16.13 4.24
CA TYR A 177 -12.56 -15.24 3.29
C TYR A 177 -11.86 -14.08 4.01
N ARG A 178 -10.72 -13.73 3.43
CA ARG A 178 -9.80 -12.67 3.85
C ARG A 178 -9.21 -12.05 2.59
N VAL A 179 -9.16 -10.73 2.56
CA VAL A 179 -8.89 -9.95 1.34
C VAL A 179 -7.63 -9.10 1.51
N ILE A 180 -6.73 -9.16 0.54
CA ILE A 180 -5.66 -8.18 0.36
C ILE A 180 -6.21 -7.15 -0.63
N THR A 181 -6.18 -5.87 -0.32
CA THR A 181 -6.43 -4.82 -1.32
C THR A 181 -5.11 -4.18 -1.70
N PHE A 182 -4.86 -4.00 -2.99
CA PHE A 182 -3.70 -3.30 -3.51
C PHE A 182 -4.16 -2.12 -4.36
N SER A 183 -3.85 -0.93 -3.87
CA SER A 183 -4.39 0.35 -4.34
C SER A 183 -3.38 1.47 -4.16
N GLY A 184 -3.55 2.59 -4.83
CA GLY A 184 -2.80 3.82 -4.60
C GLY A 184 -3.01 4.35 -3.17
N ASN A 185 -2.01 5.05 -2.65
CA ASN A 185 -2.01 5.58 -1.28
C ASN A 185 -3.23 6.46 -0.96
N GLY A 186 -3.72 7.23 -1.93
CA GLY A 186 -4.92 8.07 -1.76
C GLY A 186 -6.22 7.32 -1.48
N HIS A 187 -6.26 6.01 -1.73
CA HIS A 187 -7.45 5.20 -1.47
C HIS A 187 -7.46 4.56 -0.09
N ILE A 188 -6.29 4.39 0.53
CA ILE A 188 -6.17 3.79 1.86
C ILE A 188 -5.97 4.83 2.96
N GLN A 189 -5.36 5.97 2.61
CA GLN A 189 -5.23 7.13 3.48
C GLN A 189 -6.43 8.06 3.27
N ASN A 190 -6.95 8.66 4.34
CA ASN A 190 -7.96 9.72 4.23
C ASN A 190 -7.25 11.05 3.97
N ILE A 191 -6.65 11.19 2.78
CA ILE A 191 -5.76 12.32 2.45
C ILE A 191 -6.57 13.61 2.23
N ASP A 192 -7.70 13.50 1.53
CA ASP A 192 -8.53 14.66 1.19
C ASP A 192 -9.79 14.63 2.06
N GLU A 193 -9.98 15.69 2.85
CA GLU A 193 -11.17 15.85 3.70
C GLU A 193 -12.45 15.58 2.90
N GLY A 194 -13.24 14.60 3.37
CA GLY A 194 -14.53 14.25 2.76
C GLY A 194 -14.48 13.27 1.59
N THR A 195 -13.30 12.80 1.14
CA THR A 195 -13.21 11.69 0.16
C THR A 195 -13.39 10.31 0.79
N GLY A 196 -13.19 10.22 2.10
CA GLY A 196 -13.13 8.96 2.83
C GLY A 196 -11.93 8.11 2.39
N SER A 197 -11.90 6.86 2.83
CA SER A 197 -10.94 5.87 2.31
C SER A 197 -11.59 4.49 2.32
N ILE A 198 -11.03 3.53 1.58
CA ILE A 198 -11.46 2.13 1.64
C ILE A 198 -11.44 1.65 3.10
N VAL A 199 -10.40 2.03 3.85
CA VAL A 199 -10.21 1.64 5.26
C VAL A 199 -11.31 2.19 6.14
N VAL A 200 -11.66 3.47 6.02
CA VAL A 200 -12.75 4.09 6.80
C VAL A 200 -14.08 3.39 6.49
N ASN A 201 -14.41 3.22 5.21
CA ASN A 201 -15.67 2.59 4.79
C ASN A 201 -15.80 1.12 5.29
N LEU A 202 -14.69 0.39 5.40
CA LEU A 202 -14.68 -0.97 5.94
C LEU A 202 -14.79 -0.98 7.48
N ARG A 203 -14.10 -0.06 8.17
CA ARG A 203 -14.15 0.06 9.63
C ARG A 203 -15.53 0.49 10.13
N ASP A 204 -16.23 1.36 9.41
CA ASP A 204 -17.61 1.75 9.72
C ASP A 204 -18.58 0.55 9.70
N LYS A 205 -18.18 -0.55 9.06
CA LYS A 205 -18.91 -1.83 8.99
C LYS A 205 -18.36 -2.89 9.97
N ASN A 206 -17.52 -2.49 10.93
CA ASN A 206 -16.83 -3.36 11.88
C ASN A 206 -15.96 -4.45 11.23
N ILE A 207 -15.41 -4.18 10.04
CA ILE A 207 -14.45 -5.09 9.40
C ILE A 207 -13.06 -4.77 9.94
N SER A 208 -12.36 -5.78 10.46
CA SER A 208 -10.98 -5.63 10.93
C SER A 208 -10.02 -5.45 9.75
N VAL A 209 -9.37 -4.28 9.69
CA VAL A 209 -8.44 -3.89 8.61
C VAL A 209 -7.08 -3.52 9.19
N VAL A 210 -6.03 -4.16 8.67
CA VAL A 210 -4.64 -3.74 8.85
C VAL A 210 -4.24 -2.91 7.63
N THR A 211 -3.74 -1.70 7.85
CA THR A 211 -3.23 -0.85 6.77
C THR A 211 -1.72 -0.99 6.69
N ILE A 212 -1.17 -1.03 5.47
CA ILE A 212 0.27 -1.05 5.22
C ILE A 212 0.51 -0.07 4.08
N ASN A 213 1.20 1.03 4.39
CA ASN A 213 1.50 2.04 3.40
C ASN A 213 2.91 1.88 2.86
N PHE A 214 3.00 1.83 1.53
CA PHE A 214 4.23 1.77 0.79
C PHE A 214 4.57 3.22 0.39
N SER A 215 5.12 3.97 1.36
CA SER A 215 5.52 5.36 1.18
C SER A 215 7.03 5.47 0.94
N GLY A 216 7.42 5.59 -0.32
CA GLY A 216 8.76 5.94 -0.75
C GLY A 216 8.67 6.76 -2.04
N ARG A 217 9.10 8.02 -2.00
CA ARG A 217 9.38 8.79 -3.22
C ARG A 217 10.83 9.26 -3.08
N LEU A 218 11.71 8.74 -3.91
CA LEU A 218 12.97 9.44 -4.18
C LEU A 218 12.56 10.77 -4.84
N ILE A 219 12.69 11.88 -4.12
CA ILE A 219 12.49 13.21 -4.69
C ILE A 219 13.65 13.47 -5.65
N GLU A 220 13.53 13.04 -6.90
CA GLU A 220 14.29 13.65 -7.98
C GLU A 220 13.72 15.07 -8.19
N LYS A 221 14.55 16.09 -7.96
CA LYS A 221 14.20 17.49 -8.24
C LYS A 221 13.75 17.60 -9.70
N GLY A 222 12.46 17.86 -9.96
CA GLY A 222 11.99 18.19 -11.32
C GLY A 222 10.54 17.88 -11.67
N TYR A 223 9.79 17.11 -10.86
CA TYR A 223 8.38 16.81 -11.18
C TYR A 223 7.41 17.84 -10.56
N PRO A 224 6.51 18.47 -11.34
CA PRO A 224 5.62 19.54 -10.88
C PRO A 224 4.45 19.09 -10.00
N TYR A 225 4.23 17.78 -9.84
CA TYR A 225 3.23 17.21 -8.93
C TYR A 225 3.94 16.54 -7.74
N SER A 226 4.50 17.35 -6.85
CA SER A 226 5.08 16.87 -5.60
C SER A 226 4.01 16.80 -4.52
N TYR A 227 3.29 15.67 -4.44
CA TYR A 227 2.71 15.29 -3.16
C TYR A 227 3.88 15.03 -2.21
N GLN A 228 4.10 15.94 -1.27
CA GLN A 228 4.96 15.70 -0.13
C GLN A 228 4.13 14.78 0.78
N GLY A 229 4.51 13.50 0.86
CA GLY A 229 3.98 12.67 1.93
C GLY A 229 4.23 13.33 3.28
N PRO A 230 3.46 12.98 4.33
CA PRO A 230 3.63 13.60 5.64
C PRO A 230 5.10 13.54 6.06
N SER A 231 5.60 14.68 6.54
CA SER A 231 6.92 14.81 7.15
C SER A 231 7.06 13.81 8.31
N ILE A 232 8.29 13.46 8.66
CA ILE A 232 8.54 12.58 9.80
C ILE A 232 7.92 13.14 11.09
N SER A 233 7.86 14.47 11.26
CA SER A 233 7.16 15.07 12.40
C SER A 233 5.65 14.86 12.36
N GLU A 234 5.00 14.90 11.20
CA GLU A 234 3.56 14.64 11.06
C GLU A 234 3.24 13.17 11.27
N CYS A 235 4.12 12.30 10.80
CA CYS A 235 4.08 10.87 11.01
C CYS A 235 4.24 10.49 12.49
N VAL A 236 5.21 11.11 13.17
CA VAL A 236 5.49 10.92 14.60
C VAL A 236 4.42 11.58 15.48
N GLN A 237 3.89 12.75 15.10
CA GLN A 237 2.76 13.39 15.81
C GLN A 237 1.47 12.59 15.69
N SER A 238 1.17 12.05 14.50
CA SER A 238 0.03 11.16 14.30
C SER A 238 0.18 9.88 15.13
N ALA A 239 1.40 9.34 15.22
CA ALA A 239 1.74 8.19 16.07
C ALA A 239 1.72 8.50 17.58
N GLY A 240 1.95 9.75 17.99
CA GLY A 240 1.80 10.20 19.39
C GLY A 240 0.34 10.28 19.86
N LEU A 241 -0.62 10.21 18.94
CA LEU A 241 -2.07 10.29 19.20
C LEU A 241 -2.80 8.94 19.03
N ALA A 242 -2.11 7.90 18.55
CA ALA A 242 -2.65 6.55 18.39
C ALA A 242 -1.75 5.52 19.09
N SER A 243 -2.34 4.58 19.83
CA SER A 243 -1.63 3.50 20.51
C SER A 243 -1.13 2.46 19.49
N GLU A 244 0.00 2.70 18.81
CA GLU A 244 0.46 1.88 17.66
C GLU A 244 1.85 1.25 17.88
N LYS A 245 2.06 0.05 17.31
CA LYS A 245 3.34 -0.68 17.30
C LYS A 245 4.07 -0.43 15.97
N PHE A 246 5.32 0.03 16.04
CA PHE A 246 6.20 0.10 14.87
C PHE A 246 6.91 -1.24 14.66
N ILE A 247 6.80 -1.79 13.45
CA ILE A 247 7.70 -2.87 13.02
C ILE A 247 8.75 -2.26 12.10
N LEU A 248 9.83 -1.80 12.73
CA LEU A 248 11.09 -1.62 12.02
C LEU A 248 11.66 -3.02 11.76
N PRO A 249 12.12 -3.35 10.54
CA PRO A 249 12.84 -4.59 10.30
C PRO A 249 14.12 -4.57 11.16
N ALA A 250 14.09 -5.35 12.24
CA ALA A 250 15.17 -5.58 13.20
C ALA A 250 15.83 -4.34 13.87
N GLN A 251 15.55 -4.18 15.16
CA GLN A 251 16.40 -3.57 16.19
C GLN A 251 17.38 -2.46 15.76
N THR A 252 16.88 -1.23 15.59
CA THR A 252 17.74 -0.05 15.67
C THR A 252 16.98 1.08 16.36
N LYS A 253 17.55 1.59 17.46
CA LYS A 253 17.09 2.83 18.10
C LYS A 253 17.56 3.99 17.22
N PHE A 254 16.66 4.73 16.62
CA PHE A 254 16.98 5.97 15.93
C PHE A 254 16.35 7.17 16.66
N PRO A 255 17.14 8.20 16.98
CA PRO A 255 16.61 9.50 17.34
C PRO A 255 16.22 10.32 16.10
N GLU A 256 15.42 11.35 16.35
CA GLU A 256 14.76 12.25 15.42
C GLU A 256 15.66 12.70 14.23
N ILE A 257 15.47 12.09 13.05
CA ILE A 257 16.14 12.49 11.81
C ILE A 257 15.10 12.56 10.67
N ASN A 258 15.23 13.58 9.83
CA ASN A 258 14.50 13.75 8.58
C ASN A 258 15.22 12.97 7.45
N ILE A 259 14.78 11.75 7.19
CA ILE A 259 15.41 10.80 6.24
C ILE A 259 14.46 10.60 5.04
N PRO A 260 14.94 10.64 3.79
CA PRO A 260 14.16 10.17 2.64
C PRO A 260 14.15 8.64 2.69
N PHE A 261 13.09 8.07 3.28
CA PHE A 261 12.94 6.63 3.42
C PHE A 261 12.21 6.00 2.23
N ASP A 262 12.52 4.73 2.01
CA ASP A 262 11.75 3.82 1.18
C ASP A 262 10.56 3.19 1.95
N TRP A 263 10.50 3.22 3.29
CA TRP A 263 9.40 2.60 4.08
C TRP A 263 9.16 3.25 5.45
N ILE A 264 7.89 3.56 5.77
CA ILE A 264 7.35 3.46 7.14
C ILE A 264 6.09 2.58 7.05
N ILE A 265 6.13 1.41 7.69
CA ILE A 265 4.93 0.59 7.87
C ILE A 265 4.09 1.26 8.97
N TYR A 266 3.13 2.09 8.57
CA TYR A 266 2.10 2.60 9.48
C TYR A 266 1.11 1.48 9.79
N LEU A 267 1.01 1.12 11.06
CA LEU A 267 0.14 0.05 11.52
C LEU A 267 -0.94 0.68 12.40
N SER A 268 -2.03 1.05 11.75
CA SER A 268 -3.21 1.54 12.44
C SER A 268 -4.09 0.37 12.87
N GLU A 269 -4.09 0.03 14.16
CA GLU A 269 -5.15 -0.76 14.79
C GLU A 269 -6.04 0.18 15.60
N LYS A 270 -7.27 0.40 15.13
CA LYS A 270 -8.41 0.84 15.95
C LYS A 270 -9.64 0.06 15.53
#